data_AF-A0A2N5K945-F1
#
_entry.id   AF-A0A2N5K945-F1
#
_cell.length_a   1.000
_cell.length_b   1.000
_cell.length_c   1.000
_cell.angle_alpha   90.00
_cell.angle_beta   90.00
_cell.angle_gamma   90.00
#
_symmetry.space_group_name_H-M   'P 1'
#
loop_
_entity.id
_entity.type
_entity.pdbx_description
1 polymer ?
#
loop_
_entity_poly.entity_id
_entity_poly.type
_entity_poly.pdbx_seq_one_letter_code
_entity_poly.pdbx_strand_id
1 'polypeptide(L)'
;MGRQYCWGGKGYAPCNGYGGGPRQVTPACTSFPCWDCSGLTWGAYNANGIVIGHGTSNQKNYPAVPVGDIQPGDLLLFGGINQQGRSATITHVGLY
;
A
#
# COMPACT_ATOMS: atom_id res chain seq x y z
N MET A 1 9.21 -11.62 -3.20
CA MET A 1 8.08 -12.34 -2.58
C MET A 1 8.52 -12.97 -1.26
N GLY A 2 7.58 -13.24 -0.34
CA GLY A 2 7.89 -13.87 0.96
C GLY A 2 8.49 -12.96 2.03
N ARG A 3 8.40 -11.63 1.86
CA ARG A 3 8.88 -10.64 2.84
C ARG A 3 7.79 -10.34 3.86
N GLN A 4 8.19 -10.04 5.10
CA GLN A 4 7.26 -9.76 6.19
C GLN A 4 6.41 -8.52 5.91
N TYR A 5 5.12 -8.59 6.26
CA TYR A 5 4.25 -7.43 6.31
C TYR A 5 4.42 -6.64 7.62
N CYS A 6 4.58 -5.32 7.53
CA CYS A 6 4.62 -4.43 8.69
C CYS A 6 3.86 -3.13 8.37
N TRP A 7 2.91 -2.73 9.21
CA TRP A 7 2.12 -1.52 9.03
C TRP A 7 3.01 -0.27 9.04
N GLY A 8 3.05 0.47 7.92
CA GLY A 8 3.95 1.60 7.70
C GLY A 8 5.30 1.21 7.05
N GLY A 9 5.49 -0.06 6.69
CA GLY A 9 6.75 -0.60 6.19
C GLY A 9 7.13 -0.08 4.81
N LYS A 10 8.36 0.44 4.67
CA LYS A 10 8.92 1.01 3.42
C LYS A 10 10.22 0.31 3.00
N GLY A 11 10.25 -1.02 3.08
CA GLY A 11 11.37 -1.83 2.63
C GLY A 11 12.48 -1.86 3.66
N TYR A 12 13.52 -1.05 3.43
CA TYR A 12 14.72 -1.00 4.28
C TYR A 12 14.62 0.04 5.41
N ALA A 13 13.51 0.77 5.50
CA ALA A 13 13.24 1.67 6.61
C ALA A 13 12.69 0.89 7.83
N PRO A 14 13.11 1.22 9.06
CA PRO A 14 12.51 0.67 10.27
C PRO A 14 11.00 0.84 10.31
N CYS A 15 10.29 -0.23 10.69
CA CYS A 15 8.86 -0.20 10.91
C CYS A 15 8.51 -0.93 12.21
N ASN A 16 7.74 -0.25 13.05
CA ASN A 16 7.31 -0.71 14.36
C ASN A 16 5.87 -1.25 14.37
N GLY A 17 5.16 -1.20 13.23
CA GLY A 17 3.84 -1.81 13.05
C GLY A 17 2.67 -1.04 13.66
N TYR A 18 2.83 0.25 13.98
CA TYR A 18 1.78 1.06 14.57
C TYR A 18 0.91 1.75 13.52
N GLY A 19 -0.41 1.67 13.71
CA GLY A 19 -1.42 2.27 12.84
C GLY A 19 -1.81 3.70 13.16
N GLY A 20 -0.94 4.48 13.80
CA GLY A 20 -1.24 5.82 14.29
C GLY A 20 -1.94 5.87 15.67
N GLY A 21 -2.13 4.71 16.31
CA GLY A 21 -2.63 4.59 17.69
C GLY A 21 -1.60 3.96 18.64
N PRO A 22 -1.92 3.79 19.93
CA PRO A 22 -1.00 3.23 20.94
C PRO A 22 -0.81 1.72 20.83
N ARG A 23 -1.56 1.04 19.96
CA ARG A 23 -1.49 -0.41 19.75
C ARG A 23 -0.89 -0.72 18.38
N GLN A 24 -0.03 -1.73 18.35
CA GLN A 24 0.48 -2.30 17.12
C GLN A 24 -0.66 -3.01 16.37
N VAL A 25 -0.73 -2.79 15.06
CA VAL A 25 -1.64 -3.49 14.14
C VAL A 25 -0.94 -4.72 13.58
N THR A 26 0.40 -4.68 13.49
CA THR A 26 1.26 -5.80 13.09
C THR A 26 2.51 -5.82 13.96
N PRO A 27 3.22 -6.95 14.06
CA PRO A 27 4.57 -6.95 14.64
C PRO A 27 5.52 -5.99 13.91
N ALA A 28 6.55 -5.53 14.62
CA ALA A 28 7.66 -4.80 14.01
C ALA A 28 8.45 -5.69 13.04
N CYS A 29 9.23 -5.07 12.15
CA CYS A 29 10.05 -5.83 11.20
C CYS A 29 11.13 -6.65 11.91
N THR A 30 11.15 -7.95 11.65
CA THR A 30 12.17 -8.87 12.14
C THR A 30 13.41 -8.91 11.24
N SER A 31 13.23 -8.62 9.95
CA SER A 31 14.29 -8.53 8.95
C SER A 31 13.86 -7.61 7.81
N PHE A 32 14.85 -7.13 7.05
CA PHE A 32 14.61 -6.30 5.88
C PHE A 32 14.79 -7.07 4.55
N PRO A 33 14.10 -6.65 3.48
CA PRO A 33 13.08 -5.60 3.47
C PRO A 33 11.72 -6.10 4.02
N CYS A 34 10.95 -5.19 4.61
CA CYS A 34 9.59 -5.42 5.09
C CYS A 34 8.65 -4.32 4.59
N TRP A 35 7.39 -4.63 4.35
CA TRP A 35 6.50 -3.74 3.59
C TRP A 35 5.10 -3.68 4.18
N ASP A 36 4.41 -2.54 4.04
CA ASP A 36 2.95 -2.56 3.96
C ASP A 36 2.49 -2.58 2.49
N CYS A 37 1.18 -2.56 2.29
CA CYS A 37 0.57 -2.55 0.96
C CYS A 37 1.07 -1.39 0.07
N SER A 38 0.93 -0.16 0.55
CA SER A 38 1.34 1.05 -0.15
C SER A 38 2.86 1.27 -0.17
N GLY A 39 3.57 0.68 0.79
CA GLY A 39 5.01 0.68 0.89
C GLY A 39 5.64 -0.19 -0.17
N LEU A 40 5.06 -1.36 -0.44
CA LEU A 40 5.53 -2.24 -1.50
C LEU A 40 5.39 -1.56 -2.88
N THR A 41 4.22 -0.97 -3.16
CA THR A 41 3.98 -0.26 -4.42
C THR A 41 4.89 0.95 -4.55
N TRP A 42 5.00 1.76 -3.49
CA TRP A 42 5.95 2.88 -3.43
C TRP A 42 7.39 2.44 -3.70
N GLY A 43 7.84 1.36 -3.07
CA GLY A 43 9.19 0.83 -3.23
C GLY A 43 9.48 0.36 -4.65
N ALA A 44 8.51 -0.28 -5.30
CA ALA A 44 8.64 -0.74 -6.68
C ALA A 44 8.81 0.43 -7.67
N TYR A 45 8.00 1.49 -7.52
CA TYR A 45 8.10 2.70 -8.32
C TYR A 45 9.41 3.46 -8.06
N ASN A 46 9.78 3.62 -6.78
CA ASN A 46 11.00 4.31 -6.37
C ASN A 46 12.27 3.61 -6.88
N ALA A 47 12.29 2.29 -6.93
CA ALA A 47 13.41 1.52 -7.51
C ALA A 47 13.64 1.81 -9.00
N ASN A 48 12.63 2.33 -9.70
CA ASN A 48 12.69 2.74 -11.10
C ASN A 48 12.78 4.28 -11.26
N GLY A 49 13.05 5.01 -10.17
CA GLY A 49 13.17 6.47 -10.19
C GLY A 49 11.84 7.22 -10.30
N ILE A 50 10.70 6.53 -10.15
CA ILE A 50 9.38 7.16 -10.20
C ILE A 50 8.92 7.50 -8.78
N VAL A 51 8.70 8.79 -8.54
CA VAL A 51 8.25 9.26 -7.23
C VAL A 51 6.74 9.20 -7.14
N ILE A 52 6.24 8.31 -6.27
CA ILE A 52 4.84 8.29 -5.86
C ILE A 52 4.70 8.55 -4.35
N GLY A 53 3.51 8.96 -3.91
CA GLY A 53 3.22 9.13 -2.49
C GLY A 53 3.10 7.79 -1.76
N HIS A 54 3.68 7.69 -0.56
CA HIS A 54 3.45 6.55 0.32
C HIS A 54 2.07 6.65 1.00
N GLY A 55 1.37 5.53 1.17
CA GLY A 55 0.02 5.49 1.74
C GLY A 55 -1.07 5.44 0.68
N THR A 56 -2.09 4.62 0.93
CA THR A 56 -3.27 4.49 0.06
C THR A 56 -4.02 5.80 -0.12
N SER A 57 -4.01 6.69 0.89
CA SER A 57 -4.60 8.02 0.82
C SER A 57 -3.96 8.93 -0.22
N ASN A 58 -2.67 8.72 -0.52
CA ASN A 58 -1.96 9.43 -1.58
C ASN A 58 -2.13 8.71 -2.92
N GLN A 59 -1.97 7.38 -2.92
CA GLN A 59 -2.00 6.57 -4.14
C GLN A 59 -3.37 6.56 -4.82
N LYS A 60 -4.46 6.79 -4.08
CA LYS A 60 -5.80 6.93 -4.66
C LYS A 60 -6.02 8.20 -5.50
N ASN A 61 -5.11 9.18 -5.43
CA ASN A 61 -5.28 10.47 -6.10
C ASN A 61 -4.62 10.50 -7.49
N TYR A 62 -4.03 9.38 -7.95
CA TYR A 62 -3.48 9.27 -9.30
C TYR A 62 -4.59 9.12 -10.35
N PRO A 63 -4.30 9.40 -11.64
CA PRO A 63 -5.27 9.23 -12.72
C PRO A 63 -5.90 7.83 -12.72
N ALA A 64 -7.22 7.78 -12.85
CA ALA A 64 -7.95 6.52 -12.91
C ALA A 64 -7.78 5.87 -14.29
N VAL A 65 -7.47 4.58 -14.30
CA VAL A 65 -7.46 3.74 -15.50
C VAL A 65 -8.80 2.99 -15.58
N PRO A 66 -9.50 3.00 -16.73
CA PRO A 66 -10.69 2.18 -16.93
C PRO A 66 -10.38 0.70 -16.72
N VAL A 67 -11.32 -0.05 -16.13
CA VAL A 67 -11.10 -1.48 -15.81
C VAL A 67 -10.75 -2.32 -17.04
N GLY A 68 -11.27 -1.94 -18.22
CA GLY A 68 -10.95 -2.62 -19.49
C GLY A 68 -9.53 -2.38 -20.01
N ASP A 69 -8.82 -1.39 -19.47
CA ASP A 69 -7.54 -0.92 -19.98
C ASP A 69 -6.38 -1.16 -19.00
N ILE A 70 -6.60 -1.87 -17.90
CA ILE A 70 -5.59 -2.12 -16.86
C ILE A 70 -4.37 -2.82 -17.46
N GLN A 71 -3.17 -2.30 -17.18
CA GLN A 71 -1.88 -2.82 -17.62
C GLN A 71 -0.97 -3.17 -16.44
N PRO A 72 -0.02 -4.11 -16.61
CA PRO A 72 0.99 -4.40 -15.60
C PRO A 72 1.70 -3.14 -15.13
N GLY A 73 1.77 -2.94 -13.81
CA GLY A 73 2.28 -1.74 -13.17
C GLY A 73 1.20 -0.80 -12.63
N ASP A 74 -0.06 -0.92 -13.07
CA ASP A 74 -1.17 -0.14 -12.52
C ASP A 74 -1.39 -0.44 -11.04
N LEU A 75 -1.87 0.58 -10.31
CA LEU A 75 -2.23 0.45 -8.90
C LEU A 75 -3.69 0.00 -8.77
N LEU A 76 -3.90 -1.16 -8.15
CA LEU A 76 -5.22 -1.63 -7.79
C LEU A 76 -5.59 -1.17 -6.39
N LEU A 77 -6.65 -0.38 -6.26
CA LEU A 77 -7.12 0.14 -4.99
C LEU A 77 -8.32 -0.66 -4.49
N PHE A 78 -8.23 -1.13 -3.24
CA PHE A 78 -9.29 -1.90 -2.60
C PHE A 78 -9.84 -1.12 -1.41
N GLY A 79 -11.16 -1.10 -1.30
CA GLY A 79 -11.87 -0.51 -0.17
C GLY A 79 -13.00 -1.44 0.28
N GLY A 80 -13.50 -1.19 1.49
CA GLY A 80 -14.75 -1.83 1.92
C GLY A 80 -15.91 -1.37 1.03
N ILE A 81 -16.95 -2.19 0.93
CA ILE A 81 -18.25 -1.74 0.43
C ILE A 81 -19.10 -1.53 1.69
N ASN A 82 -19.67 -0.34 1.87
CA ASN A 82 -20.58 -0.13 2.99
C ASN A 82 -21.91 -0.90 2.76
N GLN A 83 -22.77 -0.99 3.77
CA GLN A 83 -24.06 -1.71 3.66
C GLN A 83 -24.99 -1.19 2.56
N GLN A 84 -24.70 -0.03 1.95
CA GLN A 84 -25.48 0.60 0.89
C GLN A 84 -24.86 0.38 -0.50
N GLY A 85 -23.88 -0.54 -0.63
CA GLY A 85 -23.24 -0.83 -1.92
C GLY A 85 -22.31 0.29 -2.42
N ARG A 86 -22.02 1.31 -1.59
CA ARG A 86 -21.14 2.42 -1.97
C ARG A 86 -19.71 2.11 -1.53
N SER A 87 -18.75 2.53 -2.36
CA SER A 87 -17.33 2.44 -2.03
C SER A 87 -17.06 3.14 -0.70
N ALA A 88 -16.67 2.36 0.30
CA ALA A 88 -16.15 2.87 1.56
C ALA A 88 -14.69 3.30 1.36
N THR A 89 -14.14 3.97 2.36
CA THR A 89 -12.73 4.40 2.43
C THR A 89 -11.79 3.33 1.86
N ILE A 90 -10.92 3.71 0.93
CA ILE A 90 -9.87 2.85 0.40
C ILE A 90 -8.95 2.42 1.55
N THR A 91 -8.78 1.12 1.74
CA THR A 91 -8.02 0.53 2.86
C THR A 91 -6.77 -0.20 2.41
N HIS A 92 -6.65 -0.56 1.12
CA HIS A 92 -5.54 -1.36 0.63
C HIS A 92 -5.19 -1.02 -0.83
N VAL A 93 -3.98 -1.37 -1.24
CA VAL A 93 -3.48 -1.20 -2.60
C VAL A 93 -2.57 -2.36 -3.00
N GLY A 94 -2.63 -2.76 -4.26
CA GLY A 94 -1.74 -3.74 -4.88
C GLY A 94 -1.19 -3.24 -6.22
N LEU A 95 -0.21 -3.96 -6.74
CA LEU A 95 0.27 -3.81 -8.12
C LEU A 95 -0.42 -4.87 -8.98
N TYR A 96 -0.90 -4.46 -10.15
CA TYR A 96 -1.34 -5.37 -11.21
C TYR A 96 -0.14 -5.92 -12.00
#